data_AF-A0AA41YDY1-F1
#
_entry.id   AF-A0AA41YDY1-F1
#
_cell.length_a   1.000
_cell.length_b   1.000
_cell.length_c   1.000
_cell.angle_alpha   90.00
_cell.angle_beta   90.00
_cell.angle_gamma   90.00
#
_symmetry.space_group_name_H-M   'P 1'
#
loop_
_entity.id
_entity.type
_entity.pdbx_description
1 polymer ?
#
loop_
_entity_poly.entity_id
_entity_poly.type
_entity_poly.pdbx_seq_one_letter_code
_entity_poly.pdbx_strand_id
1 'polypeptide(L)'
;MAKTIRFYYRYRDSGNYKKFGHKDFSNPDNLPLEFIKQEFARLLIDGMYFYPEKVNIPKFKFHRYWDDYSWYEMEYIEVIDKKPPQETINEFLEKMKNNP
;
A
#
# COMPACT_ATOMS: atom_id res chain seq x y z
N MET A 1 7.85 6.82 -20.72
CA MET A 1 8.30 5.87 -19.69
C MET A 1 7.19 5.73 -18.67
N ALA A 2 6.94 4.52 -18.16
CA ALA A 2 5.97 4.34 -17.07
C ALA A 2 6.43 5.12 -15.84
N LYS A 3 5.50 5.75 -15.13
CA LYS A 3 5.82 6.47 -13.89
C LYS A 3 5.80 5.50 -12.71
N THR A 4 6.50 5.85 -11.63
CA THR A 4 6.47 5.08 -10.40
C THR A 4 5.45 5.69 -9.45
N ILE A 5 4.55 4.87 -8.92
CA ILE A 5 3.60 5.25 -7.86
C ILE A 5 4.17 4.76 -6.55
N ARG A 6 4.31 5.66 -5.59
CA ARG A 6 4.71 5.31 -4.22
C ARG A 6 3.51 5.35 -3.31
N PHE A 7 3.27 4.24 -2.64
CA PHE A 7 2.23 4.07 -1.62
C PHE A 7 2.87 4.13 -0.24
N TYR A 8 2.55 5.15 0.54
CA TYR A 8 3.03 5.31 1.91
C TYR A 8 2.03 4.72 2.90
N TYR A 9 2.56 4.03 3.90
CA TYR A 9 1.77 3.44 4.96
C TYR A 9 2.48 3.53 6.30
N ARG A 10 1.71 3.35 7.38
CA ARG A 10 2.24 3.23 8.73
C ARG A 10 1.60 2.10 9.51
N TYR A 11 2.33 1.61 10.50
CA TYR A 11 1.80 0.80 11.59
C TYR A 11 1.76 1.66 12.85
N ARG A 12 0.75 1.43 13.69
CA ARG A 12 0.57 2.08 14.99
C ARG A 12 0.38 1.03 16.06
N ASP A 13 1.16 1.10 17.15
CA ASP A 13 0.97 0.22 18.29
C ASP A 13 0.01 0.83 19.34
N SER A 14 -0.29 0.05 20.40
CA SER A 14 -1.12 0.47 21.52
C SER A 14 -0.55 1.64 22.33
N GLY A 15 0.76 1.90 22.22
CA GLY A 15 1.44 3.05 22.81
C GLY A 15 1.43 4.30 21.91
N ASN A 16 0.74 4.25 20.77
CA ASN A 16 0.71 5.29 19.74
C ASN A 16 2.08 5.57 19.08
N TYR A 17 3.04 4.64 19.20
CA TYR A 17 4.26 4.70 18.41
C TYR A 17 3.95 4.35 16.96
N LYS A 18 4.56 5.09 16.02
CA LYS A 18 4.32 4.96 14.59
C LYS A 18 5.57 4.48 13.86
N LYS A 19 5.41 3.45 13.04
CA LYS A 19 6.43 3.05 12.05
C LYS A 19 5.94 3.30 10.65
N PHE A 20 6.71 4.06 9.88
CA PHE A 20 6.40 4.37 8.48
C PHE A 20 7.12 3.44 7.51
N GLY A 21 6.47 3.19 6.38
CA GLY A 21 6.98 2.40 5.27
C GLY A 21 6.43 2.92 3.95
N HIS A 22 6.96 2.39 2.86
CA HIS A 22 6.42 2.63 1.54
C HIS A 22 6.60 1.40 0.66
N LYS A 23 5.81 1.34 -0.41
CA LYS A 23 5.98 0.38 -1.50
C LYS A 23 5.84 1.11 -2.82
N ASP A 24 6.74 0.81 -3.75
CA ASP A 24 6.77 1.43 -5.07
C ASP A 24 6.14 0.45 -6.07
N PHE A 25 5.36 0.99 -7.01
CA PHE A 25 4.68 0.26 -8.07
C PHE A 25 4.93 0.93 -9.42
N SER A 26 4.98 0.16 -10.50
CA SER A 26 4.95 0.72 -11.84
C SER A 26 3.53 1.11 -12.25
N ASN A 27 3.38 2.21 -12.99
CA ASN A 27 2.11 2.62 -13.60
C ASN A 27 2.23 2.59 -15.13
N PRO A 28 2.23 1.40 -15.75
CA PRO A 28 2.37 1.25 -17.20
C PRO A 28 1.17 1.82 -17.97
N ASP A 29 -0.03 1.74 -17.39
CA ASP A 29 -1.27 2.23 -18.00
C ASP A 29 -1.48 3.73 -17.81
N ASN A 30 -0.53 4.41 -17.16
CA ASN A 30 -0.55 5.84 -16.90
C ASN A 30 -1.85 6.32 -16.23
N LEU A 31 -2.36 5.50 -15.30
CA LEU A 31 -3.56 5.79 -14.53
C LEU A 31 -3.43 7.14 -13.80
N PRO A 32 -4.50 7.97 -13.79
CA PRO A 32 -4.51 9.21 -13.00
C PRO A 32 -4.30 8.92 -11.52
N LEU A 33 -3.51 9.76 -10.84
CA LEU A 33 -3.26 9.60 -9.40
C LEU A 33 -4.58 9.65 -8.59
N GLU A 34 -5.53 10.50 -9.00
CA GLU A 34 -6.84 10.58 -8.34
C GLU A 34 -7.66 9.30 -8.49
N PHE A 35 -7.61 8.65 -9.66
CA PHE A 35 -8.25 7.35 -9.86
C PHE A 35 -7.65 6.30 -8.92
N ILE A 36 -6.32 6.23 -8.81
CA ILE A 36 -5.63 5.31 -7.90
C ILE A 36 -6.03 5.60 -6.43
N LYS A 37 -6.14 6.87 -6.04
CA LYS A 37 -6.61 7.26 -4.68
C LYS A 37 -8.03 6.79 -4.42
N GLN A 38 -8.94 6.95 -5.37
CA GLN A 38 -10.33 6.53 -5.24
C GLN A 38 -10.43 5.00 -5.11
N GLU A 39 -9.66 4.26 -5.90
CA GLU A 39 -9.62 2.79 -5.78
C GLU A 39 -9.08 2.36 -4.41
N PHE A 40 -8.02 2.99 -3.89
CA PHE A 40 -7.59 2.71 -2.52
C PHE A 40 -8.66 3.02 -1.48
N ALA A 41 -9.30 4.18 -1.54
CA ALA A 41 -10.36 4.54 -0.61
C ALA A 41 -11.54 3.55 -0.62
N ARG A 42 -11.80 2.90 -1.76
CA ARG A 42 -12.85 1.88 -1.92
C ARG A 42 -12.44 0.50 -1.40
N LEU A 43 -11.16 0.14 -1.53
CA LEU A 43 -10.64 -1.19 -1.23
C LEU A 43 -10.08 -1.33 0.19
N LEU A 44 -9.67 -0.22 0.79
CA LEU A 44 -9.19 -0.19 2.17
C LEU A 44 -10.38 -0.25 3.16
N ILE A 45 -10.16 -0.92 4.28
CA ILE A 45 -11.08 -0.95 5.42
C ILE A 45 -11.21 0.48 5.96
N ASP A 46 -12.43 0.99 6.06
CA ASP A 46 -12.76 2.39 6.37
C ASP A 46 -11.99 3.41 5.50
N GLY A 47 -11.61 3.02 4.28
CA GLY A 47 -10.87 3.86 3.34
C GLY A 47 -9.42 4.16 3.72
N MET A 48 -8.91 3.56 4.80
CA MET A 48 -7.58 3.88 5.34
C MET A 48 -6.77 2.64 5.76
N TYR A 49 -7.41 1.56 6.16
CA TYR A 49 -6.74 0.43 6.79
C TYR A 49 -6.62 -0.79 5.87
N PHE A 50 -5.58 -1.58 6.04
CA PHE A 50 -5.40 -2.85 5.32
C PHE A 50 -4.57 -3.84 6.12
N TYR A 51 -4.75 -5.13 5.84
CA TYR A 51 -3.85 -6.16 6.32
C TYR A 51 -2.65 -6.27 5.37
N PRO A 52 -1.41 -5.99 5.83
CA PRO A 52 -0.22 -6.03 4.96
C PRO A 52 -0.03 -7.39 4.28
N GLU A 53 -0.38 -8.47 4.97
CA GLU A 53 -0.28 -9.85 4.48
C GLU A 53 -1.25 -10.16 3.33
N LYS A 54 -2.47 -9.58 3.34
CA LYS A 54 -3.47 -9.76 2.28
C LYS A 54 -3.06 -9.10 0.95
N VAL A 55 -2.16 -8.13 1.01
CA VAL A 55 -1.75 -7.31 -0.13
C VAL A 55 -0.26 -7.48 -0.47
N ASN A 56 0.40 -8.51 0.06
CA ASN A 56 1.82 -8.77 -0.17
C ASN A 56 2.72 -7.57 0.15
N ILE A 57 2.39 -6.85 1.21
CA ILE A 57 3.29 -5.89 1.87
C ILE A 57 3.93 -6.63 3.04
N PRO A 58 5.27 -6.77 3.09
CA PRO A 58 5.92 -7.40 4.22
C PRO A 58 5.65 -6.61 5.51
N LYS A 59 5.22 -7.31 6.57
CA LYS A 59 5.20 -6.76 7.94
C LYS A 59 6.58 -6.19 8.29
N PHE A 60 6.60 -5.10 9.06
CA PHE A 60 7.83 -4.52 9.59
C PHE A 60 8.61 -5.55 10.42
N LYS A 61 9.94 -5.44 10.43
CA LYS A 61 10.83 -6.45 11.07
C LYS A 61 10.46 -6.78 12.52
N PHE A 62 10.08 -5.78 13.32
CA PHE A 62 9.73 -5.96 14.73
C PHE A 62 8.42 -6.72 14.95
N HIS A 63 7.59 -6.82 13.91
CA HIS A 63 6.23 -7.37 13.93
C HIS A 63 6.09 -8.57 12.97
N ARG A 64 7.18 -8.96 12.29
CA ARG A 64 7.13 -9.95 11.20
C ARG A 64 6.71 -11.34 11.66
N TYR A 65 7.08 -11.71 12.88
CA TYR A 65 6.86 -13.05 13.44
C TYR A 65 5.75 -13.08 14.49
N TRP A 66 5.03 -11.97 14.64
CA TRP A 66 3.91 -11.91 15.55
C TRP A 66 2.69 -12.43 14.79
N ASP A 67 1.96 -13.34 15.43
CA ASP A 67 0.75 -13.96 14.90
C ASP A 67 -0.48 -13.05 15.06
N ASP A 68 -0.24 -11.74 15.11
CA ASP A 68 -1.25 -10.72 15.20
C ASP A 68 -1.70 -10.26 13.82
N TYR A 69 -3.02 -10.25 13.65
CA TYR A 69 -3.69 -9.63 12.51
C TYR A 69 -3.71 -8.11 12.71
N SER A 70 -2.53 -7.47 12.65
CA SER A 70 -2.46 -6.02 12.75
C SER A 70 -2.63 -5.36 11.39
N TRP A 71 -3.66 -4.53 11.31
CA TRP A 71 -3.87 -3.55 10.26
C TRP A 71 -2.79 -2.47 10.19
N TYR A 72 -2.46 -2.07 8.97
CA TYR A 72 -1.62 -0.92 8.65
C TYR A 72 -2.52 0.18 8.06
N GLU A 73 -2.04 1.41 8.11
CA GLU A 73 -2.75 2.60 7.67
C GLU A 73 -2.11 3.17 6.42
N MET A 74 -2.88 3.41 5.37
CA MET A 74 -2.46 4.24 4.26
C MET A 74 -2.33 5.69 4.72
N GLU A 75 -1.21 6.32 4.38
CA GLU A 75 -1.00 7.75 4.65
C GLU A 75 -1.30 8.59 3.40
N TYR A 76 -0.59 8.32 2.30
CA TYR A 76 -0.80 8.99 1.01
C TYR A 76 -0.13 8.23 -0.13
N ILE A 77 -0.43 8.65 -1.37
CA ILE A 77 0.29 8.21 -2.57
C ILE A 77 0.84 9.40 -3.35
N GLU A 78 1.96 9.18 -4.03
CA GLU A 78 2.57 10.15 -4.92
C GLU A 78 3.14 9.49 -6.17
N VAL A 79 3.41 10.32 -7.18
CA VAL A 79 4.16 9.93 -8.38
C VAL A 79 5.62 10.33 -8.16
N ILE A 80 6.55 9.41 -8.33
CA ILE A 80 7.99 9.69 -8.22
C ILE A 80 8.72 9.42 -9.53
N ASP A 81 9.79 10.19 -9.75
CA ASP A 81 10.70 10.00 -10.89
C ASP A 81 11.81 9.00 -10.53
N LYS A 82 11.44 7.72 -10.49
CA LYS A 82 12.34 6.59 -10.29
C LYS A 82 12.07 5.50 -11.31
N LYS A 83 13.07 4.63 -11.51
CA LYS A 83 12.92 3.42 -12.31
C LYS A 83 11.71 2.61 -11.81
N PRO A 84 10.73 2.31 -12.68
CA PRO A 84 9.57 1.53 -12.29
C PRO A 84 9.95 0.13 -11.81
N PRO A 85 9.39 -0.34 -10.68
CA PRO A 85 9.57 -1.71 -10.23
C PRO A 85 8.75 -2.68 -11.08
N GLN A 86 8.96 -3.98 -10.88
CA GLN A 86 8.28 -5.02 -11.65
C GLN A 86 6.78 -5.10 -11.36
N GLU A 87 6.38 -4.99 -10.08
CA GLU A 87 4.97 -5.04 -9.68
C GLU A 87 4.26 -3.75 -10.10
N THR A 88 3.13 -3.91 -10.78
CA THR A 88 2.30 -2.81 -11.27
C THR A 88 1.26 -2.39 -10.23
N ILE A 89 0.79 -1.14 -10.33
CA ILE A 89 -0.28 -0.65 -9.48
C ILE A 89 -1.60 -1.42 -9.73
N ASN A 90 -1.88 -1.82 -10.96
CA ASN A 90 -3.07 -2.60 -11.29
C ASN A 90 -3.05 -3.98 -10.63
N GLU A 91 -1.94 -4.71 -10.71
CA GLU A 91 -1.80 -6.01 -10.03
C GLU A 91 -2.01 -5.88 -8.52
N PHE A 92 -1.56 -4.78 -7.93
CA PHE A 92 -1.76 -4.51 -6.52
C PHE A 92 -3.24 -4.23 -6.17
N LEU A 93 -3.93 -3.39 -6.97
CA LEU A 93 -5.35 -3.11 -6.79
C LEU A 93 -6.22 -4.36 -6.98
N GLU A 94 -5.90 -5.22 -7.95
CA GLU A 94 -6.61 -6.50 -8.14
C GLU A 94 -6.40 -7.47 -6.97
N LYS A 95 -5.20 -7.52 -6.37
CA LYS A 95 -4.98 -8.31 -5.15
C LYS A 95 -5.83 -7.82 -3.99
N MET A 96 -5.96 -6.51 -3.81
CA MET A 96 -6.84 -5.92 -2.79
C MET A 96 -8.31 -6.28 -3.02
N LYS A 97 -8.80 -6.25 -4.27
CA LYS A 97 -10.18 -6.65 -4.61
C LYS A 97 -10.50 -8.10 -4.25
N ASN A 98 -9.54 -9.00 -4.45
CA ASN A 98 -9.72 -10.43 -4.20
C ASN A 98 -9.50 -10.84 -2.73
N ASN A 99 -8.93 -9.96 -1.91
CA ASN A 99 -8.66 -10.18 -0.48
C ASN A 99 -9.18 -9.02 0.38
N PRO A 100 -10.51 -8.81 0.46
CA PRO A 100 -11.10 -7.81 1.36
C PRO A 100 -10.77 -8.12 2.84
#